data_AF-A0AAU9VQL8-F1
#
_entry.id   AF-A0AAU9VQL8-F1
#
_cell.length_a   1.000
_cell.length_b   1.000
_cell.length_c   1.000
_cell.angle_alpha   90.00
_cell.angle_beta   90.00
_cell.angle_gamma   90.00
#
_symmetry.space_group_name_H-M   'P 1'
#
loop_
_entity.id
_entity.type
_entity.pdbx_description
1 polymer ?
#
loop_
_entity_poly.entity_id
_entity_poly.type
_entity_poly.pdbx_seq_one_letter_code
_entity_poly.pdbx_strand_id
1 'polypeptide(L)'
;MAGISEIYTTKAMLDSQMMHIGKQGKGMDMFIFDMGTLELSNQDTDYKLRRVTEKFLENIHMMLNEPSVGLYRVQEHVRRSLPQLVDKKIEMQSLQKKVQGISYDTDYSLKTVQSMQNISHFTIIQECLKSAIASKKNLDFKKVERKDQNPDATADSDDEPEVLESVQGFICPNCMEAWRNEEELLQHWQSAHGNLSDVVGFCSFLCFIKY
;
A
#
# COMPACT_ATOMS: atom_id res chain seq x y z
N MET A 1 29.60 -3.24 -40.48
CA MET A 1 30.99 -2.75 -40.61
C MET A 1 31.35 -2.54 -42.09
N ALA A 2 30.71 -1.57 -42.78
CA ALA A 2 30.92 -1.38 -44.23
C ALA A 2 31.26 0.08 -44.64
N GLY A 3 31.33 1.03 -43.70
CA GLY A 3 31.49 2.46 -44.03
C GLY A 3 32.92 3.02 -43.93
N ILE A 4 33.87 2.29 -43.34
CA ILE A 4 35.23 2.82 -43.11
C ILE A 4 36.14 2.53 -44.32
N SER A 5 35.92 1.43 -45.05
CA SER A 5 36.73 1.05 -46.21
C SER A 5 36.55 1.98 -47.42
N GLU A 6 35.36 2.54 -47.64
CA GLU A 6 35.07 3.38 -48.81
C GLU A 6 35.74 4.77 -48.76
N ILE A 7 36.05 5.27 -47.55
CA ILE A 7 36.68 6.59 -47.34
C ILE A 7 38.18 6.54 -47.67
N TYR A 8 38.86 5.42 -47.40
CA TYR A 8 40.28 5.27 -47.74
C TYR A 8 40.50 5.04 -49.24
N THR A 9 39.57 4.35 -49.92
CA THR A 9 39.64 4.11 -51.37
C THR A 9 39.45 5.39 -52.17
N THR A 10 38.54 6.28 -51.75
CA THR A 10 38.30 7.56 -52.42
C THR A 10 39.46 8.55 -52.25
N LYS A 11 40.14 8.54 -51.09
CA LYS A 11 41.37 9.33 -50.88
C LYS A 11 42.53 8.87 -51.78
N ALA A 12 42.71 7.57 -51.97
CA ALA A 12 43.76 7.02 -52.84
C ALA A 12 43.54 7.33 -54.34
N MET A 13 42.27 7.45 -54.76
CA MET A 13 41.90 7.80 -56.14
C MET A 13 42.18 9.28 -56.47
N LEU A 14 41.96 10.19 -55.51
CA LEU A 14 42.27 11.63 -55.67
C LEU A 14 43.79 11.89 -55.74
N ASP A 15 44.58 11.21 -54.90
CA ASP A 15 46.04 11.36 -54.89
C ASP A 15 46.70 10.84 -56.18
N SER A 16 46.13 9.80 -56.80
CA SER A 16 46.61 9.29 -58.11
C SER A 16 46.29 10.23 -59.27
N GLN A 17 45.21 11.02 -59.18
CA GLN A 17 44.81 11.96 -60.23
C GLN A 17 45.68 13.22 -60.24
N MET A 18 46.27 13.61 -59.10
CA MET A 18 47.20 14.74 -59.02
C MET A 18 48.60 14.44 -59.56
N MET A 19 49.05 13.18 -59.56
CA MET A 19 50.38 12.79 -60.05
C MET A 19 50.50 12.70 -61.59
N HIS A 20 49.38 12.67 -62.31
CA HIS A 20 49.38 12.56 -63.79
C HIS A 20 49.32 13.91 -64.54
N ILE A 21 48.99 15.02 -63.86
CA ILE A 21 48.88 16.34 -64.49
C ILE A 21 50.24 17.09 -64.55
N GLY A 22 51.28 16.59 -63.86
CA GLY A 22 52.59 17.24 -63.75
C GLY A 22 53.61 16.96 -64.88
N LYS A 23 53.27 16.21 -65.93
CA LYS A 23 54.22 15.88 -67.01
C LYS A 23 53.56 15.84 -68.39
N GLN A 24 53.23 16.99 -68.97
CA GLN A 24 53.29 17.24 -70.42
C GLN A 24 53.23 18.75 -70.68
N GLY A 25 54.38 19.42 -70.52
CA GLY A 25 54.59 20.68 -71.20
C GLY A 25 54.87 20.41 -72.68
N LYS A 26 53.99 20.90 -73.56
CA LYS A 26 54.28 21.57 -74.86
C LYS A 26 53.02 21.61 -75.73
N GLY A 27 52.48 22.81 -75.92
CA GLY A 27 51.66 23.15 -77.07
C GLY A 27 50.16 23.34 -76.80
N MET A 28 49.78 24.51 -76.26
CA MET A 28 48.49 25.15 -76.59
C MET A 28 48.49 26.63 -76.14
N ASP A 29 49.43 27.42 -76.67
CA ASP A 29 49.38 28.88 -76.57
C ASP A 29 48.32 29.42 -77.54
N MET A 30 47.05 29.43 -77.12
CA MET A 30 46.00 30.23 -77.78
C MET A 30 44.85 30.66 -76.83
N PHE A 31 44.89 30.31 -75.55
CA PHE A 31 43.85 30.70 -74.59
C PHE A 31 44.43 31.31 -73.31
N ILE A 32 45.46 32.14 -73.45
CA ILE A 32 45.85 33.09 -72.40
C ILE A 32 44.86 34.26 -72.47
N PHE A 33 43.61 34.00 -72.10
CA PHE A 33 42.67 35.04 -71.73
C PHE A 33 43.02 35.45 -70.30
N ASP A 34 43.88 36.46 -70.20
CA ASP A 34 43.96 37.44 -69.11
C ASP A 34 43.55 36.95 -67.70
N MET A 35 44.37 36.06 -67.12
CA MET A 35 44.36 35.73 -65.68
C MET A 35 45.33 36.60 -64.88
N GLY A 36 45.85 37.70 -65.47
CA GLY A 36 46.80 38.59 -64.81
C GLY A 36 46.16 39.65 -63.93
N THR A 37 44.86 39.92 -64.13
CA THR A 37 44.14 40.99 -63.41
C THR A 37 43.21 40.45 -62.31
N LEU A 38 43.14 39.12 -62.12
CA LEU A 38 42.23 38.47 -61.17
C LEU A 38 42.91 37.77 -59.97
N GLU A 39 44.22 37.90 -59.76
CA GLU A 39 44.87 37.26 -58.60
C GLU A 39 44.77 38.06 -57.29
N LEU A 40 44.64 39.40 -57.34
CA LEU A 40 44.38 40.19 -56.13
C LEU A 40 42.94 40.07 -55.62
N SER A 41 41.99 39.78 -56.51
CA SER A 41 40.58 39.54 -56.13
C SER A 41 40.40 38.19 -55.46
N ASN A 42 41.17 37.17 -55.88
CA ASN A 42 41.00 35.78 -55.45
C ASN A 42 41.52 35.48 -54.03
N GLN A 43 42.65 36.06 -53.60
CA GLN A 43 43.14 35.84 -52.23
C GLN A 43 42.20 36.39 -51.15
N ASP A 44 41.63 37.57 -51.39
CA ASP A 44 40.67 38.19 -50.47
C ASP A 44 39.35 37.43 -50.43
N THR A 45 38.88 36.92 -51.59
CA THR A 45 37.69 36.07 -51.63
C THR A 45 37.92 34.72 -50.98
N ASP A 46 39.09 34.11 -51.16
CA ASP A 46 39.44 32.82 -50.58
C ASP A 46 39.60 32.93 -49.05
N TYR A 47 40.19 34.01 -48.56
CA TYR A 47 40.27 34.31 -47.14
C TYR A 47 38.88 34.52 -46.53
N LYS A 48 38.01 35.28 -47.21
CA LYS A 48 36.61 35.48 -46.78
C LYS A 48 35.83 34.17 -46.80
N LEU A 49 36.00 33.36 -47.84
CA LEU A 49 35.35 32.06 -47.98
C LEU A 49 35.77 31.14 -46.83
N ARG A 50 37.08 30.99 -46.60
CA ARG A 50 37.61 30.20 -45.50
C ARG A 50 37.09 30.66 -44.15
N ARG A 51 37.04 31.97 -43.90
CA ARG A 51 36.51 32.54 -42.66
C ARG A 51 35.01 32.26 -42.47
N VAL A 52 34.23 32.30 -43.54
CA VAL A 52 32.80 31.95 -43.52
C VAL A 52 32.63 30.44 -43.25
N THR A 53 33.43 29.60 -43.91
CA THR A 53 33.41 28.15 -43.72
C THR A 53 33.80 27.75 -42.30
N GLU A 54 34.86 28.32 -41.72
CA GLU A 54 35.28 28.06 -40.34
C GLU A 54 34.18 28.44 -39.34
N LYS A 55 33.57 29.62 -39.48
CA LYS A 55 32.43 30.05 -38.65
C LYS A 55 31.20 29.16 -38.82
N PHE A 56 30.94 28.71 -40.05
CA PHE A 56 29.82 27.81 -40.34
C PHE A 56 30.03 26.43 -39.71
N LEU A 57 31.25 25.88 -39.77
CA LEU A 57 31.59 24.63 -39.08
C LEU A 57 31.52 24.77 -37.56
N GLU A 58 31.97 25.89 -36.99
CA GLU A 58 31.88 26.16 -35.55
C GLU A 58 30.42 26.23 -35.09
N ASN A 59 29.57 26.92 -35.85
CA ASN A 59 28.13 26.98 -35.59
C ASN A 59 27.47 25.61 -35.69
N ILE A 60 27.84 24.79 -36.68
CA ILE A 60 27.36 23.40 -36.80
C ILE A 60 27.84 22.58 -35.60
N HIS A 61 29.10 22.73 -35.18
CA HIS A 61 29.63 22.00 -34.04
C HIS A 61 28.87 22.36 -32.75
N MET A 62 28.63 23.64 -32.49
CA MET A 62 27.81 24.08 -31.36
C MET A 62 26.36 23.58 -31.48
N MET A 63 25.78 23.63 -32.68
CA MET A 63 24.39 23.21 -32.93
C MET A 63 24.20 21.70 -32.83
N LEU A 64 25.22 20.88 -33.09
CA LEU A 64 25.09 19.42 -33.06
C LEU A 64 25.62 18.82 -31.75
N ASN A 65 26.73 19.33 -31.23
CA ASN A 65 27.40 18.73 -30.07
C ASN A 65 26.68 19.07 -28.76
N GLU A 66 26.43 20.35 -28.48
CA GLU A 66 25.80 20.78 -27.23
C GLU A 66 24.41 20.17 -26.97
N PRO A 67 23.47 20.13 -27.94
CA PRO A 67 22.19 19.48 -27.69
C PRO A 67 22.32 17.95 -27.58
N SER A 68 23.28 17.32 -28.26
CA SER A 68 23.52 15.87 -28.10
C SER A 68 24.05 15.52 -26.70
N VAL A 69 24.98 16.32 -26.17
CA VAL A 69 25.52 16.18 -24.80
C VAL A 69 24.45 16.48 -23.75
N GLY A 70 23.63 17.52 -23.98
CA GLY A 70 22.48 17.84 -23.13
C GLY A 70 21.49 16.68 -23.06
N LEU A 71 21.12 16.11 -24.21
CA LEU A 71 20.20 14.97 -24.27
C LEU A 71 20.79 13.72 -23.59
N TYR A 72 22.09 13.46 -23.75
CA TYR A 72 22.77 12.37 -23.05
C TYR A 72 22.71 12.53 -21.53
N ARG A 73 22.93 13.74 -21.00
CA ARG A 73 22.81 14.00 -19.55
C ARG A 73 21.39 13.79 -19.04
N VAL A 74 20.38 14.22 -19.80
CA VAL A 74 18.97 13.99 -19.47
C VAL A 74 18.66 12.49 -19.49
N GLN A 75 19.07 11.77 -20.53
CA GLN A 75 18.86 10.33 -20.65
C GLN A 75 19.49 9.58 -19.47
N GLU A 76 20.74 9.92 -19.13
CA GLU A 76 21.44 9.29 -18.01
C GLU A 76 20.80 9.63 -16.66
N HIS A 77 20.33 10.86 -16.47
CA HIS A 77 19.57 11.25 -15.27
C HIS A 77 18.27 10.44 -15.17
N VAL A 78 17.48 10.37 -16.24
CA VAL A 78 16.23 9.57 -16.26
C VAL A 78 16.54 8.10 -15.95
N ARG A 79 17.58 7.53 -16.58
CA ARG A 79 17.99 6.14 -16.37
C ARG A 79 18.39 5.85 -14.91
N ARG A 80 19.02 6.80 -14.21
CA ARG A 80 19.43 6.65 -12.80
C ARG A 80 18.29 6.92 -11.82
N SER A 81 17.51 7.98 -12.05
CA SER A 81 16.49 8.47 -11.12
C SER A 81 15.18 7.70 -11.21
N LEU A 82 14.77 7.28 -12.42
CA LEU A 82 13.46 6.68 -12.64
C LEU A 82 13.29 5.32 -11.93
N PRO A 83 14.27 4.39 -11.93
CA PRO A 83 14.14 3.13 -11.20
C PRO A 83 13.93 3.36 -9.69
N GLN A 84 14.70 4.27 -9.09
CA GLN A 84 14.56 4.62 -7.67
C GLN A 84 13.16 5.19 -7.37
N LEU A 85 12.63 6.02 -8.26
CA LEU A 85 11.29 6.58 -8.12
C LEU A 85 10.20 5.51 -8.23
N VAL A 86 10.37 4.53 -9.12
CA VAL A 86 9.46 3.39 -9.26
C VAL A 86 9.48 2.53 -7.99
N ASP A 87 10.66 2.22 -7.45
CA ASP A 87 10.79 1.46 -6.20
C ASP A 87 10.10 2.17 -5.04
N LYS A 88 10.33 3.48 -4.91
CA LYS A 88 9.68 4.31 -3.89
C LYS A 88 8.16 4.37 -4.05
N LYS A 89 7.67 4.41 -5.30
CA LYS A 89 6.23 4.35 -5.58
C LYS A 89 5.63 3.01 -5.15
N ILE A 90 6.30 1.89 -5.41
CA ILE A 90 5.84 0.56 -4.99
C ILE A 90 5.81 0.46 -3.47
N GLU A 91 6.87 0.93 -2.80
CA GLU A 91 6.96 0.98 -1.34
C GLU A 91 5.81 1.82 -0.74
N MET A 92 5.56 3.01 -1.29
CA MET A 92 4.48 3.89 -0.87
C MET A 92 3.10 3.24 -1.04
N GLN A 93 2.87 2.54 -2.17
CA GLN A 93 1.61 1.82 -2.42
C GLN A 93 1.39 0.68 -1.43
N SER A 94 2.45 -0.06 -1.09
CA SER A 94 2.40 -1.12 -0.09
C SER A 94 2.06 -0.56 1.29
N LEU A 95 2.72 0.53 1.68
CA LEU A 95 2.48 1.20 2.95
C LEU A 95 1.06 1.76 3.04
N GLN A 96 0.57 2.36 1.95
CA GLN A 96 -0.80 2.86 1.84
C GLN A 96 -1.82 1.73 2.08
N LYS A 97 -1.64 0.56 1.46
CA LYS A 97 -2.52 -0.60 1.69
C LYS A 97 -2.51 -1.04 3.15
N LYS A 98 -1.34 -1.04 3.79
CA LYS A 98 -1.21 -1.40 5.21
C LYS A 98 -1.93 -0.41 6.12
N VAL A 99 -1.73 0.89 5.90
CA VAL A 99 -2.42 1.95 6.65
C VAL A 99 -3.94 1.84 6.47
N GLN A 100 -4.39 1.59 5.24
CA GLN A 100 -5.81 1.43 4.95
C GLN A 100 -6.40 0.20 5.67
N GLY A 101 -5.69 -0.94 5.69
CA GLY A 101 -6.10 -2.12 6.46
C GLY A 101 -6.26 -1.83 7.95
N ILE A 102 -5.27 -1.17 8.56
CA ILE A 102 -5.33 -0.78 9.97
C ILE A 102 -6.48 0.20 10.24
N SER A 103 -6.74 1.14 9.32
CA SER A 103 -7.89 2.06 9.43
C SER A 103 -9.21 1.29 9.44
N TYR A 104 -9.37 0.29 8.56
CA TYR A 104 -10.57 -0.55 8.54
C TYR A 104 -10.74 -1.33 9.85
N ASP A 105 -9.68 -1.95 10.36
CA ASP A 105 -9.72 -2.69 11.62
C ASP A 105 -10.07 -1.77 12.80
N THR A 106 -9.54 -0.55 12.80
CA THR A 106 -9.81 0.47 13.82
C THR A 106 -11.26 0.93 13.76
N ASP A 107 -11.77 1.26 12.56
CA ASP A 107 -13.17 1.66 12.36
C ASP A 107 -14.14 0.54 12.72
N TYR A 108 -13.78 -0.71 12.40
CA TYR A 108 -14.55 -1.88 12.78
C TYR A 108 -14.59 -2.03 14.30
N SER A 109 -13.44 -1.99 14.97
CA SER A 109 -13.34 -2.07 16.43
C SER A 109 -14.15 -0.97 17.10
N LEU A 110 -14.09 0.25 16.58
CA LEU A 110 -14.84 1.40 17.09
C LEU A 110 -16.36 1.18 16.95
N LYS A 111 -16.83 0.70 15.79
CA LYS A 111 -18.24 0.34 15.58
C LYS A 111 -18.69 -0.77 16.53
N THR A 112 -17.85 -1.79 16.75
CA THR A 112 -18.14 -2.87 17.69
C THR A 112 -18.30 -2.33 19.12
N VAL A 113 -17.36 -1.52 19.60
CA VAL A 113 -17.47 -0.92 20.95
C VAL A 113 -18.69 -0.01 21.07
N GLN A 114 -18.99 0.80 20.05
CA GLN A 114 -20.21 1.62 20.03
C GLN A 114 -21.48 0.77 20.05
N SER A 115 -21.49 -0.36 19.34
CA SER A 115 -22.64 -1.28 19.36
C SER A 115 -22.85 -1.91 20.73
N MET A 116 -21.78 -2.17 21.50
CA MET A 116 -21.87 -2.74 22.85
C MET A 116 -22.63 -1.83 23.82
N GLN A 117 -22.55 -0.51 23.66
CA GLN A 117 -23.30 0.44 24.47
C GLN A 117 -24.82 0.30 24.29
N ASN A 118 -25.27 -0.18 23.14
CA ASN A 118 -26.69 -0.37 22.82
C ASN A 118 -27.23 -1.75 23.21
N ILE A 119 -26.39 -2.63 23.78
CA ILE A 119 -26.81 -3.97 24.19
C ILE A 119 -27.58 -3.88 25.52
N SER A 120 -28.89 -4.11 25.45
CA SER A 120 -29.82 -4.02 26.60
C SER A 120 -29.48 -5.00 27.72
N HIS A 121 -28.92 -6.17 27.40
CA HIS A 121 -28.58 -7.20 28.38
C HIS A 121 -27.64 -6.69 29.48
N PHE A 122 -26.67 -5.83 29.15
CA PHE A 122 -25.78 -5.25 30.17
C PHE A 122 -26.53 -4.36 31.16
N THR A 123 -27.47 -3.55 30.67
CA THR A 123 -28.32 -2.70 31.50
C THR A 123 -29.26 -3.52 32.37
N ILE A 124 -29.90 -4.56 31.81
CA ILE A 124 -30.80 -5.45 32.53
C ILE A 124 -30.05 -6.20 33.64
N ILE A 125 -28.89 -6.79 33.34
CA ILE A 125 -28.05 -7.47 34.32
C ILE A 125 -27.62 -6.50 35.42
N GLN A 126 -27.22 -5.26 35.06
CA GLN A 126 -26.85 -4.24 36.03
C GLN A 126 -28.01 -3.87 36.96
N GLU A 127 -29.23 -3.76 36.44
CA GLU A 127 -30.42 -3.44 37.24
C GLU A 127 -30.82 -4.61 38.16
N CYS A 128 -30.81 -5.84 37.66
CA CYS A 128 -31.04 -7.05 38.46
C CYS A 128 -30.05 -7.15 39.63
N LEU A 129 -28.76 -6.91 39.38
CA LEU A 129 -27.73 -6.93 40.43
C LEU A 129 -27.95 -5.83 41.46
N LYS A 130 -28.29 -4.60 41.03
CA LYS A 130 -28.62 -3.50 41.96
C LYS A 130 -29.82 -3.85 42.84
N SER A 131 -30.88 -4.43 42.25
CA SER A 131 -32.08 -4.85 42.97
C SER A 131 -31.79 -5.98 43.97
N ALA A 132 -30.98 -6.97 43.58
CA ALA A 132 -30.55 -8.05 44.46
C ALA A 132 -29.72 -7.54 45.65
N ILE A 133 -28.78 -6.61 45.41
CA ILE A 133 -27.97 -5.99 46.48
C ILE A 133 -28.85 -5.19 47.44
N ALA A 134 -29.80 -4.40 46.91
CA ALA A 134 -30.73 -3.62 47.74
C ALA A 134 -31.62 -4.54 48.59
N SER A 135 -32.12 -5.62 47.99
CA SER A 135 -32.90 -6.64 48.70
C SER A 135 -32.10 -7.31 49.81
N LYS A 136 -30.84 -7.67 49.54
CA LYS A 136 -29.95 -8.23 50.57
C LYS A 136 -29.77 -7.27 51.74
N LYS A 137 -29.46 -5.99 51.48
CA LYS A 137 -29.32 -4.98 52.55
C LYS A 137 -30.58 -4.86 53.41
N ASN A 138 -31.75 -4.83 52.78
CA ASN A 138 -33.04 -4.76 53.49
C ASN A 138 -33.29 -5.99 54.37
N LEU A 139 -32.88 -7.17 53.93
CA LEU A 139 -32.97 -8.40 54.72
C LEU A 139 -31.97 -8.39 55.88
N ASP A 140 -30.75 -7.92 55.66
CA ASP A 140 -29.72 -7.79 56.70
C ASP A 140 -30.16 -6.81 57.80
N PHE A 141 -30.74 -5.65 57.44
CA PHE A 141 -31.34 -4.72 58.43
C PHE A 141 -32.45 -5.37 59.25
N LYS A 142 -33.37 -6.10 58.60
CA LYS A 142 -34.45 -6.83 59.31
C LYS A 142 -33.93 -7.95 60.21
N LYS A 143 -32.81 -8.60 59.85
CA LYS A 143 -32.16 -9.60 60.71
C LYS A 143 -31.58 -8.95 61.98
N VAL A 144 -30.98 -7.76 61.87
CA VAL A 144 -30.49 -6.99 63.02
C VAL A 144 -31.65 -6.56 63.93
N GLU A 145 -32.73 -6.00 63.39
CA GLU A 145 -33.90 -5.59 64.17
C GLU A 145 -34.58 -6.77 64.92
N ARG A 146 -34.63 -7.96 64.31
CA ARG A 146 -35.14 -9.17 64.98
C ARG A 146 -34.22 -9.69 66.08
N LYS A 147 -32.91 -9.46 65.96
CA LYS A 147 -31.91 -9.86 66.96
C LYS A 147 -31.96 -8.94 68.19
N ASP A 148 -32.31 -7.66 68.00
CA ASP A 148 -32.46 -6.69 69.09
C ASP A 148 -33.79 -6.84 69.86
N GLN A 149 -34.83 -7.45 69.27
CA GLN A 149 -36.15 -7.65 69.90
C GLN A 149 -36.31 -8.99 70.64
N ASN A 150 -35.34 -9.90 70.58
CA ASN A 150 -35.31 -11.11 71.40
C ASN A 150 -33.87 -11.47 71.83
N PRO A 151 -33.39 -10.96 72.99
CA PRO A 151 -32.02 -11.20 73.46
C PRO A 151 -31.83 -12.56 74.14
N ASP A 152 -32.86 -13.43 74.20
CA ASP A 152 -32.77 -14.74 74.87
C ASP A 152 -33.29 -15.88 73.97
N ALA A 153 -32.51 -16.17 72.93
CA ALA A 153 -32.45 -17.50 72.33
C ALA A 153 -31.04 -17.68 71.79
N THR A 154 -30.16 -18.17 72.65
CA THR A 154 -28.90 -18.77 72.26
C THR A 154 -29.18 -20.02 71.42
N ALA A 155 -28.94 -19.93 70.13
CA ALA A 155 -28.58 -21.07 69.29
C ALA A 155 -27.92 -20.49 68.03
N ASP A 156 -26.61 -20.26 68.18
CA ASP A 156 -25.66 -20.21 67.09
C ASP A 156 -25.68 -21.57 66.40
N SER A 157 -26.59 -21.74 65.46
CA SER A 157 -26.40 -22.69 64.37
C SER A 157 -25.91 -21.87 63.20
N ASP A 158 -24.61 -21.96 62.96
CA ASP A 158 -24.06 -21.84 61.62
C ASP A 158 -24.95 -22.70 60.70
N ASP A 159 -25.93 -22.06 60.05
CA ASP A 159 -26.61 -22.62 58.89
C ASP A 159 -25.53 -22.76 57.83
N GLU A 160 -24.86 -23.92 57.84
CA GLU A 160 -24.27 -24.53 56.66
C GLU A 160 -25.18 -24.21 55.47
N PRO A 161 -24.67 -23.59 54.39
CA PRO A 161 -25.50 -23.34 53.23
C PRO A 161 -26.00 -24.70 52.74
N GLU A 162 -27.30 -24.93 52.93
CA GLU A 162 -28.05 -26.03 52.34
C GLU A 162 -27.56 -26.17 50.89
N VAL A 163 -26.87 -27.27 50.63
CA VAL A 163 -26.27 -27.57 49.34
C VAL A 163 -27.37 -27.39 48.32
N LEU A 164 -27.33 -26.28 47.58
CA LEU A 164 -28.18 -26.04 46.43
C LEU A 164 -28.04 -27.30 45.58
N GLU A 165 -29.10 -28.13 45.57
CA GLU A 165 -29.18 -29.23 44.62
C GLU A 165 -28.81 -28.64 43.27
N SER A 166 -27.80 -29.19 42.62
CA SER A 166 -27.31 -28.71 41.33
C SER A 166 -28.49 -28.71 40.37
N VAL A 167 -29.16 -27.56 40.21
CA VAL A 167 -30.26 -27.41 39.26
C VAL A 167 -29.61 -27.34 37.90
N GLN A 168 -29.35 -28.52 37.35
CA GLN A 168 -28.82 -28.70 36.02
C GLN A 168 -29.95 -28.38 35.03
N GLY A 169 -30.10 -27.10 34.71
CA GLY A 169 -31.04 -26.59 33.73
C GLY A 169 -30.35 -26.27 32.42
N PHE A 170 -31.03 -26.54 31.30
CA PHE A 170 -30.57 -26.18 29.96
C PHE A 170 -31.22 -24.87 29.54
N ILE A 171 -30.44 -23.83 29.23
CA ILE A 171 -30.98 -22.52 28.85
C ILE A 171 -30.71 -22.28 27.37
N CYS A 172 -31.73 -21.86 26.62
CA CYS A 172 -31.55 -21.47 25.23
C CYS A 172 -30.78 -20.14 25.13
N PRO A 173 -29.63 -20.09 24.42
CA PRO A 173 -28.82 -18.88 24.38
C PRO A 173 -29.44 -17.74 23.55
N ASN A 174 -30.48 -18.03 22.75
CA ASN A 174 -31.11 -17.03 21.88
C ASN A 174 -32.35 -16.38 22.52
N CYS A 175 -33.19 -17.16 23.21
CA CYS A 175 -34.41 -16.66 23.86
C CYS A 175 -34.36 -16.64 25.39
N MET A 176 -33.31 -17.21 26.00
CA MET A 176 -33.10 -17.33 27.45
C MET A 176 -34.17 -18.13 28.21
N GLU A 177 -34.99 -18.93 27.51
CA GLU A 177 -35.91 -19.87 28.15
C GLU A 177 -35.16 -21.06 28.76
N ALA A 178 -35.58 -21.46 29.96
CA ALA A 178 -34.98 -22.55 30.73
C ALA A 178 -35.78 -23.83 30.57
N TRP A 179 -35.08 -24.94 30.36
CA TRP A 179 -35.61 -26.26 30.09
C TRP A 179 -35.04 -27.28 31.06
N ARG A 180 -35.82 -28.33 31.35
CA ARG A 180 -35.45 -29.36 32.33
C ARG A 180 -34.61 -30.49 31.72
N ASN A 181 -34.59 -30.61 30.40
CA ASN A 181 -33.84 -31.64 29.68
C ASN A 181 -33.22 -31.06 28.39
N GLU A 182 -32.23 -31.78 27.87
CA GLU A 182 -31.51 -31.41 26.65
C GLU A 182 -32.40 -31.58 25.40
N GLU A 183 -33.26 -32.59 25.39
CA GLU A 183 -34.14 -32.91 24.27
C GLU A 183 -35.20 -31.82 24.00
N GLU A 184 -35.83 -31.25 25.05
CA GLU A 184 -36.78 -30.15 24.87
C GLU A 184 -36.08 -28.88 24.38
N LEU A 185 -34.85 -28.61 24.84
CA LEU A 185 -34.05 -27.49 24.34
C LEU A 185 -33.74 -27.65 22.84
N LEU A 186 -33.33 -28.85 22.41
CA LEU A 186 -33.05 -29.15 21.00
C LEU A 186 -34.32 -29.05 20.13
N GLN A 187 -35.44 -29.55 20.63
CA GLN A 187 -36.73 -29.47 19.95
C GLN A 187 -37.21 -28.00 19.83
N HIS A 188 -37.08 -27.21 20.90
CA HIS A 188 -37.32 -25.77 20.88
C HIS A 188 -36.46 -25.09 19.82
N TRP A 189 -35.15 -25.35 19.80
CA TRP A 189 -34.22 -24.74 18.85
C TRP A 189 -34.63 -25.02 17.40
N GLN A 190 -34.90 -26.28 17.07
CA GLN A 190 -35.31 -26.69 15.72
C GLN A 190 -36.63 -26.02 15.30
N SER A 191 -37.55 -25.81 16.25
CA SER A 191 -38.86 -25.19 15.98
C SER A 191 -38.84 -23.66 15.89
N ALA A 192 -38.01 -22.98 16.70
CA ALA A 192 -38.06 -21.53 16.89
C ALA A 192 -36.88 -20.77 16.24
N HIS A 193 -35.74 -21.43 16.02
CA HIS A 193 -34.50 -20.79 15.55
C HIS A 193 -33.92 -21.40 14.27
N GLY A 194 -34.51 -22.50 13.76
CA GLY A 194 -34.11 -23.12 12.49
C GLY A 194 -33.02 -24.19 12.62
N ASN A 195 -32.51 -24.64 11.48
CA ASN A 195 -31.75 -25.89 11.39
C ASN A 195 -30.33 -25.78 11.99
N LEU A 196 -29.94 -26.80 12.74
CA LEU A 196 -28.69 -26.90 13.51
C LEU A 196 -27.43 -26.94 12.61
N SER A 197 -27.60 -27.13 11.30
CA SER A 197 -26.51 -27.35 10.34
C SER A 197 -25.73 -26.08 9.95
N ASP A 198 -26.29 -24.89 10.20
CA ASP A 198 -25.66 -23.62 9.81
C ASP A 198 -24.77 -23.02 10.91
N VAL A 199 -24.78 -23.61 12.11
CA VAL A 199 -23.95 -23.16 13.24
C VAL A 199 -22.70 -24.03 13.30
N VAL A 200 -21.65 -23.56 12.66
CA VAL A 200 -20.29 -24.10 12.79
C VAL A 200 -19.90 -24.05 14.28
N GLY A 201 -19.98 -25.18 14.99
CA GLY A 201 -19.46 -25.30 16.36
C GLY A 201 -20.44 -25.74 17.46
N PHE A 202 -21.42 -26.59 17.15
CA PHE A 202 -22.33 -27.14 18.17
C PHE A 202 -21.64 -27.96 19.28
N CYS A 203 -20.40 -28.44 19.04
CA CYS A 203 -19.66 -29.24 20.01
C CYS A 203 -19.09 -28.43 21.20
N SER A 204 -19.18 -27.09 21.16
CA SER A 204 -18.66 -26.20 22.22
C SER A 204 -19.73 -25.55 23.10
N PHE A 205 -21.02 -25.74 22.78
CA PHE A 205 -22.13 -24.97 23.37
C PHE A 205 -22.98 -25.71 24.40
N LEU A 206 -22.72 -26.99 24.66
CA LEU A 206 -23.11 -27.65 25.90
C LEU A 206 -22.23 -27.09 27.02
N CYS A 207 -22.44 -25.82 27.35
CA CYS A 207 -22.02 -25.24 28.60
C CYS A 207 -22.84 -25.95 29.67
N PHE A 208 -22.34 -27.11 30.10
CA PHE A 208 -22.69 -27.76 31.34
C PHE A 208 -22.40 -26.72 32.43
N ILE A 209 -23.39 -25.89 32.74
CA ILE A 209 -23.38 -25.10 33.96
C ILE A 209 -23.62 -26.11 35.08
N LYS A 210 -22.54 -26.79 35.50
CA LYS A 210 -22.44 -27.40 36.82
C LYS A 210 -22.14 -26.26 37.78
N TYR A 211 -23.19 -25.76 38.43
CA TYR A 211 -23.05 -25.20 39.77
C TYR A 211 -23.30 -26.32 40.77
#